data_AF-A0A926N8L0-F1
#
_entry.id   AF-A0A926N8L0-F1
#
_cell.length_a   1.000
_cell.length_b   1.000
_cell.length_c   1.000
_cell.angle_alpha   90.00
_cell.angle_beta   90.00
_cell.angle_gamma   90.00
#
_symmetry.space_group_name_H-M   'P 1'
#
loop_
_entity.id
_entity.type
_entity.pdbx_description
1 polymer ?
#
loop_
_entity_poly.entity_id
_entity_poly.type
_entity_poly.pdbx_seq_one_letter_code
_entity_poly.pdbx_strand_id
1 'polypeptide(L)'
;MRFFQVLIMAAFIGLGIYYLFEAENERAVYYLLIGLYFFVSYLEMLGRPFSRGIYLIVFILLSTNGIVSLFFLQPAEVFSGLISLFLAIMLLQSYRRIRRISSHKE
;
A
#
# COMPACT_ATOMS: atom_id res chain seq x y z
N MET A 1 -1.91 -5.31 19.24
CA MET A 1 -1.57 -4.58 18.00
C MET A 1 -1.59 -5.45 16.73
N ARG A 2 -0.99 -6.65 16.71
CA ARG A 2 -0.96 -7.53 15.51
C ARG A 2 -2.36 -7.94 15.00
N PHE A 3 -3.29 -8.27 15.89
CA PHE A 3 -4.67 -8.63 15.51
C PHE A 3 -5.40 -7.50 14.78
N PHE A 4 -5.24 -6.26 15.26
CA PHE A 4 -5.86 -5.08 14.65
C PHE A 4 -5.35 -4.82 13.23
N GLN A 5 -4.05 -5.00 12.97
CA GLN A 5 -3.49 -4.88 11.62
C GLN A 5 -4.02 -5.95 10.67
N VAL A 6 -4.14 -7.20 11.15
CA VAL A 6 -4.71 -8.29 10.35
C VAL A 6 -6.17 -7.99 10.01
N LEU A 7 -6.94 -7.47 10.98
CA LEU A 7 -8.34 -7.10 10.77
C LEU A 7 -8.47 -5.95 9.76
N ILE A 8 -7.66 -4.91 9.89
CA ILE A 8 -7.59 -3.81 8.91
C ILE A 8 -7.24 -4.35 7.52
N MET A 9 -6.14 -5.10 7.41
CA MET A 9 -5.70 -5.68 6.15
C MET A 9 -6.80 -6.53 5.50
N ALA A 10 -7.45 -7.40 6.26
CA ALA A 10 -8.55 -8.24 5.78
C ALA A 10 -9.76 -7.39 5.35
N ALA A 11 -10.10 -6.33 6.09
CA ALA A 11 -11.18 -5.42 5.73
C ALA A 11 -10.88 -4.68 4.42
N PHE A 12 -9.67 -4.14 4.25
CA PHE A 12 -9.27 -3.45 3.02
C PHE A 12 -9.22 -4.39 1.80
N ILE A 13 -8.71 -5.62 1.97
CA ILE A 13 -8.74 -6.63 0.90
C ILE A 13 -10.18 -7.02 0.57
N GLY A 14 -11.01 -7.26 1.59
CA GLY A 14 -12.43 -7.64 1.42
C GLY A 14 -13.23 -6.55 0.71
N LEU A 15 -13.05 -5.28 1.10
CA LEU A 15 -13.65 -4.14 0.42
C LEU A 15 -13.15 -4.02 -1.02
N GLY A 16 -11.86 -4.19 -1.26
CA GLY A 16 -11.29 -4.17 -2.60
C GLY A 16 -11.90 -5.23 -3.52
N ILE A 17 -12.08 -6.45 -3.01
CA ILE A 17 -12.74 -7.54 -3.73
C ILE A 17 -14.23 -7.23 -3.93
N TYR A 18 -14.92 -6.70 -2.92
CA TYR A 18 -16.31 -6.31 -3.00
C TYR A 18 -16.56 -5.27 -4.11
N TYR A 19 -15.78 -4.19 -4.13
CA TYR A 19 -15.89 -3.15 -5.16
C TYR A 19 -15.49 -3.64 -6.55
N LEU A 20 -14.64 -4.67 -6.64
CA LEU A 20 -14.34 -5.32 -7.91
C LEU A 20 -15.60 -6.00 -8.50
N PHE A 21 -16.46 -6.56 -7.65
CA PHE A 21 -17.73 -7.15 -8.08
C PHE A 21 -18.82 -6.11 -8.36
N GLU A 22 -18.77 -4.94 -7.73
CA GLU A 22 -19.66 -3.81 -8.05
C GLU A 22 -19.21 -3.01 -9.29
N ALA A 23 -18.13 -3.43 -9.96
CA ALA A 23 -17.54 -2.74 -11.11
C ALA A 23 -17.05 -1.30 -10.83
N GLU A 24 -16.84 -0.95 -9.56
CA GLU A 24 -16.21 0.31 -9.14
C GLU A 24 -14.68 0.18 -9.14
N ASN A 25 -14.10 0.06 -10.35
CA ASN A 25 -12.69 -0.30 -10.56
C ASN A 25 -11.71 0.59 -9.81
N GLU A 26 -11.95 1.91 -9.77
CA GLU A 26 -11.07 2.88 -9.12
C GLU A 26 -10.97 2.64 -7.61
N ARG A 27 -12.13 2.44 -6.96
CA ARG A 27 -12.20 2.13 -5.52
C ARG A 27 -11.65 0.75 -5.22
N ALA A 28 -11.94 -0.24 -6.06
CA ALA A 28 -11.39 -1.58 -5.92
C ALA A 28 -9.86 -1.55 -5.88
N VAL A 29 -9.23 -0.86 -6.84
CA VAL A 29 -7.77 -0.68 -6.89
C VAL A 29 -7.27 0.04 -5.65
N TYR A 30 -7.90 1.14 -5.23
CA TYR A 30 -7.52 1.89 -4.04
C TYR A 30 -7.49 1.00 -2.77
N TYR A 31 -8.58 0.29 -2.49
CA TYR A 31 -8.68 -0.56 -1.30
C TYR A 31 -7.71 -1.75 -1.36
N LEU A 32 -7.53 -2.36 -2.53
CA LEU A 32 -6.55 -3.45 -2.71
C LEU A 32 -5.11 -2.97 -2.50
N LEU A 33 -4.75 -1.78 -2.98
CA LEU A 33 -3.41 -1.21 -2.79
C LEU A 33 -3.13 -0.88 -1.32
N ILE A 34 -4.13 -0.38 -0.59
CA ILE A 34 -4.01 -0.17 0.86
C ILE A 34 -3.86 -1.51 1.58
N GLY A 35 -4.65 -2.51 1.22
CA GLY A 35 -4.53 -3.87 1.75
C GLY A 35 -3.13 -4.44 1.53
N LEU A 36 -2.59 -4.26 0.32
CA LEU A 36 -1.24 -4.68 -0.04
C LEU A 36 -0.15 -3.95 0.77
N TYR A 37 -0.30 -2.64 0.98
CA TYR A 37 0.58 -1.87 1.87
C TYR A 37 0.60 -2.48 3.28
N PHE A 38 -0.57 -2.71 3.88
CA PHE A 38 -0.66 -3.29 5.23
C PHE A 38 -0.08 -4.70 5.29
N PHE A 39 -0.27 -5.50 4.25
CA PHE A 39 0.33 -6.84 4.17
C PHE A 39 1.86 -6.78 4.16
N VAL A 40 2.45 -5.90 3.36
CA VAL A 40 3.91 -5.69 3.32
C VAL A 40 4.43 -5.20 4.68
N SER A 41 3.75 -4.21 5.29
CA SER A 41 4.11 -3.71 6.61
C SER A 41 3.98 -4.76 7.71
N TYR A 42 2.94 -5.60 7.65
CA TYR A 42 2.74 -6.69 8.62
C TYR A 42 3.88 -7.71 8.56
N LEU A 43 4.30 -8.12 7.37
CA LEU A 43 5.41 -9.05 7.20
C LEU A 43 6.75 -8.45 7.62
N GLU A 44 6.97 -7.17 7.36
CA GLU A 44 8.13 -6.44 7.89
C GLU A 44 8.14 -6.48 9.44
N MET A 45 7.00 -6.26 10.10
CA MET A 45 6.88 -6.31 11.56
C MET A 45 7.05 -7.71 12.15
N LEU A 46 6.82 -8.76 11.36
CA LEU A 46 7.13 -10.14 11.74
C LEU A 46 8.63 -10.48 11.57
N GLY A 47 9.46 -9.52 11.15
CA GLY A 47 10.88 -9.73 10.89
C GLY A 47 11.13 -10.56 9.62
N ARG A 48 10.12 -10.69 8.76
CA ARG A 48 10.20 -11.38 7.46
C ARG A 48 9.93 -10.39 6.33
N PRO A 49 10.78 -9.35 6.16
CA PRO A 49 10.59 -8.36 5.11
C PRO A 49 10.68 -9.03 3.73
N PHE A 50 9.90 -8.51 2.79
CA PHE A 50 10.00 -8.91 1.40
C PHE A 50 11.34 -8.49 0.76
N SER A 51 11.58 -8.97 -0.46
CA SER A 51 12.69 -8.47 -1.27
C SER A 51 12.49 -6.98 -1.58
N ARG A 52 13.61 -6.27 -1.74
CA ARG A 52 13.63 -4.82 -2.04
C ARG A 52 12.76 -4.44 -3.24
N GLY A 53 12.69 -5.32 -4.26
CA GLY A 53 11.90 -5.10 -5.46
C GLY A 53 10.40 -4.96 -5.16
N ILE A 54 9.86 -5.74 -4.22
CA ILE A 54 8.43 -5.68 -3.85
C ILE A 54 8.07 -4.32 -3.27
N TYR A 55 8.91 -3.77 -2.39
CA TYR A 55 8.69 -2.42 -1.85
C TYR A 55 8.70 -1.35 -2.95
N LEU A 56 9.58 -1.48 -3.94
CA LEU A 56 9.64 -0.54 -5.06
C LEU A 56 8.42 -0.65 -5.98
N ILE A 57 7.94 -1.88 -6.24
CA ILE A 57 6.71 -2.12 -7.01
C ILE A 57 5.50 -1.50 -6.29
N VAL A 58 5.33 -1.79 -5.00
CA VAL A 58 4.19 -1.26 -4.22
C VAL A 58 4.28 0.26 -4.09
N PHE A 59 5.50 0.81 -3.98
CA PHE A 59 5.72 2.26 -4.00
C PHE A 59 5.25 2.88 -5.31
N ILE A 60 5.63 2.31 -6.46
CA ILE A 60 5.20 2.79 -7.77
C ILE A 60 3.67 2.71 -7.88
N LEU A 61 3.07 1.58 -7.53
CA LEU A 61 1.62 1.39 -7.59
C LEU A 61 0.85 2.43 -6.75
N LEU A 62 1.26 2.63 -5.48
CA LEU A 62 0.64 3.63 -4.60
C LEU A 62 0.85 5.05 -5.10
N SER A 63 2.03 5.34 -5.66
CA SER A 63 2.35 6.67 -6.20
C SER A 63 1.51 6.97 -7.44
N THR A 64 1.44 6.04 -8.38
CA THR A 64 0.61 6.16 -9.58
C THR A 64 -0.86 6.30 -9.21
N ASN A 65 -1.38 5.45 -8.32
CA ASN A 65 -2.76 5.57 -7.84
C ASN A 65 -3.04 6.92 -7.19
N GLY A 66 -2.09 7.40 -6.36
CA GLY A 66 -2.19 8.69 -5.70
C GLY A 66 -2.21 9.88 -6.67
N ILE A 67 -1.33 9.89 -7.66
CA ILE A 67 -1.28 10.91 -8.71
C ILE A 67 -2.54 10.89 -9.56
N VAL A 68 -2.99 9.71 -9.98
CA VAL A 68 -4.22 9.54 -10.77
C VAL A 68 -5.42 10.08 -10.00
N SER A 69 -5.57 9.69 -8.74
CA SER A 69 -6.69 10.13 -7.90
C SER A 69 -6.69 11.64 -7.64
N LEU A 70 -5.51 12.24 -7.50
CA LEU A 70 -5.39 13.66 -7.17
C LEU A 70 -5.59 14.58 -8.37
N PHE A 71 -5.16 14.16 -9.56
CA PHE A 71 -5.13 15.03 -10.75
C PHE A 71 -6.11 14.63 -11.86
N PHE A 72 -6.57 13.38 -11.89
CA PHE A 72 -7.35 12.85 -13.02
C PHE A 72 -8.73 12.32 -12.63
N LEU A 73 -9.01 12.10 -11.34
CA LEU A 73 -10.31 11.65 -10.85
C LEU A 73 -11.15 12.81 -10.26
N GLN A 74 -12.39 12.49 -9.88
CA GLN A 74 -13.35 13.45 -9.34
C GLN A 74 -12.83 14.11 -8.04
N PRO A 75 -13.29 15.33 -7.70
CA PRO A 75 -12.84 16.05 -6.51
C PRO A 75 -13.01 15.27 -5.18
N ALA A 76 -13.97 14.35 -5.13
CA ALA A 76 -14.19 13.48 -3.97
C ALA A 76 -13.02 12.52 -3.68
N GLU A 77 -12.21 12.18 -4.70
CA GLU A 77 -11.09 11.25 -4.63
C GLU A 77 -9.75 11.93 -4.31
N VAL A 78 -9.73 13.24 -4.09
CA VAL A 78 -8.49 13.96 -3.73
C VAL A 78 -7.94 13.44 -2.40
N PHE A 79 -8.81 13.16 -1.44
CA PHE A 79 -8.37 12.65 -0.13
C PHE A 79 -7.83 11.23 -0.21
N SER A 80 -8.43 10.35 -1.02
CA SER A 80 -7.93 9.01 -1.27
C SER A 80 -6.56 9.06 -1.96
N GLY A 81 -6.39 9.97 -2.92
CA GLY A 81 -5.09 10.25 -3.56
C GLY A 81 -4.00 10.69 -2.58
N LEU A 82 -4.31 11.63 -1.69
CA LEU A 82 -3.38 12.10 -0.65
C LEU A 82 -2.96 10.96 0.30
N ILE A 83 -3.90 10.12 0.73
CA ILE A 83 -3.60 8.95 1.56
C ILE A 83 -2.66 8.00 0.81
N SER A 84 -2.96 7.70 -0.46
CA SER A 84 -2.13 6.79 -1.28
C SER A 84 -0.68 7.30 -1.39
N LEU A 85 -0.49 8.59 -1.63
CA LEU A 85 0.83 9.22 -1.67
C LEU A 85 1.55 9.17 -0.32
N PHE A 86 0.83 9.46 0.77
CA PHE A 86 1.39 9.38 2.11
C PHE A 86 1.91 7.96 2.41
N LEU A 87 1.11 6.93 2.09
CA LEU A 87 1.51 5.53 2.26
C LEU A 87 2.70 5.17 1.37
N ALA A 88 2.76 5.67 0.13
CA ALA A 88 3.92 5.49 -0.74
C ALA A 88 5.20 6.04 -0.09
N ILE A 89 5.15 7.26 0.47
CA ILE A 89 6.31 7.86 1.16
C ILE A 89 6.73 7.01 2.36
N MET A 90 5.78 6.52 3.16
CA MET A 90 6.09 5.61 4.29
C MET A 90 6.76 4.32 3.81
N LEU A 91 6.28 3.75 2.71
CA LEU A 91 6.87 2.55 2.12
C LEU A 91 8.29 2.79 1.60
N LEU A 92 8.55 3.96 1.01
CA LEU A 92 9.90 4.36 0.58
C LEU A 92 10.87 4.46 1.76
N GLN A 93 10.40 4.91 2.92
CA GLN A 93 11.21 4.91 4.15
C GLN A 93 11.55 3.48 4.60
N SER A 94 10.58 2.55 4.53
CA SER A 94 10.82 1.13 4.80
C SER A 94 11.84 0.52 3.83
N TYR A 95 11.70 0.79 2.53
CA TYR A 95 12.66 0.38 1.50
C TYR A 95 14.10 0.83 1.83
N ARG A 96 14.27 2.10 2.22
CA ARG A 96 15.57 2.66 2.61
C ARG A 96 16.16 1.97 3.85
N ARG A 97 15.31 1.58 4.81
CA ARG A 97 15.72 0.87 6.03
C ARG A 97 16.23 -0.54 5.71
N ILE A 98 15.51 -1.28 4.88
CA ILE A 98 15.89 -2.64 4.45
C ILE A 98 17.19 -2.62 3.65
N ARG A 99 17.39 -1.59 2.82
CA ARG A 99 18.65 -1.40 2.08
C ARG A 99 19.86 -1.29 3.01
N ARG A 100 19.75 -0.54 4.11
CA ARG A 100 20.85 -0.43 5.10
C ARG A 100 21.13 -1.76 5.78
N ILE A 101 20.09 -2.49 6.17
CA ILE A 101 20.24 -3.79 6.88
C ILE A 101 20.94 -4.82 6.00
N SER A 102 20.57 -4.92 4.72
CA SER A 102 21.19 -5.90 3.82
C SER A 102 22.58 -5.50 3.34
N SER A 103 22.95 -4.22 3.37
CA SER A 103 24.33 -3.75 3.09
C SER A 103 25.32 -4.03 4.22
N HIS A 104 24.85 -4.40 5.42
CA HIS A 104 25.69 -4.72 6.58
C HIS A 104 25.93 -6.23 6.76
N LYS A 105 25.32 -7.04 5.90
CA LYS A 105 25.48 -8.51 5.87
C LYS A 105 26.39 -8.99 4.74
N GLU A 106 26.89 -8.07 3.92
CA GLU A 106 27.92 -8.27 2.90
C GLU A 106 29.25 -7.75 3.44
#